data_AF-A0A7S4UP15-F1
#
_entry.id   AF-A0A7S4UP15-F1
#
_cell.length_a   1.000
_cell.length_b   1.000
_cell.length_c   1.000
_cell.angle_alpha   90.00
_cell.angle_beta   90.00
_cell.angle_gamma   90.00
#
_symmetry.space_group_name_H-M   'P 1'
#
loop_
_entity.id
_entity.type
_entity.pdbx_description
1 polymer ?
#
loop_
_entity_poly.entity_id
_entity_poly.type
_entity_poly.pdbx_seq_one_letter_code
_entity_poly.pdbx_strand_id
1 'polypeptide(L)'
;ACDKRVQSPVVLAMLEWRSKQSSSTIQVSSCIRSLYEWSQKAKDEIDKFGGDGQYHLKKRGRPKKGTDHSKRSYEEAGDRDMESESDSINETCDTPDSNDPISALSKVTKQFLFSHGITSSEQLLSTKTSVLAESYVRWRAKQGMTELKGQGSWSSISGWKATVRGAARIHGIHHLLQVGPNTQGQLSSLTTSVIQSSKYSM
;
A
#
# COMPACT_ATOMS: atom_id res chain seq x y z
N ALA A 1 -22.89 5.77 -35.21
CA ALA A 1 -23.38 4.62 -34.42
C ALA A 1 -22.91 4.81 -32.98
N CYS A 2 -23.78 5.28 -32.10
CA CYS A 2 -23.44 5.63 -30.73
C CYS A 2 -23.53 4.39 -29.81
N ASP A 3 -22.46 4.16 -29.07
CA ASP A 3 -22.21 3.06 -28.15
C ASP A 3 -23.15 3.15 -26.93
N LYS A 4 -24.13 2.25 -26.85
CA LYS A 4 -25.05 2.13 -25.71
C LYS A 4 -24.39 1.30 -24.62
N ARG A 5 -23.53 1.93 -23.80
CA ARG A 5 -23.08 1.31 -22.55
C ARG A 5 -24.27 1.16 -21.61
N VAL A 6 -24.67 -0.09 -21.41
CA VAL A 6 -25.63 -0.50 -20.38
C VAL A 6 -25.06 -0.10 -19.02
N GLN A 7 -25.54 1.00 -18.47
CA GLN A 7 -25.17 1.40 -17.11
C GLN A 7 -25.77 0.38 -16.14
N SER A 8 -24.94 -0.10 -15.21
CA SER A 8 -25.37 -1.01 -14.16
C SER A 8 -26.54 -0.39 -13.39
N PRO A 9 -27.63 -1.14 -13.14
CA PRO A 9 -28.79 -0.63 -12.40
C PRO A 9 -28.43 -0.11 -11.01
N VAL A 10 -27.32 -0.57 -10.42
CA VAL A 10 -26.78 -0.06 -9.15
C VAL A 10 -26.29 1.38 -9.27
N VAL A 11 -25.66 1.74 -10.40
CA VAL A 11 -25.12 3.09 -10.64
C VAL A 11 -26.25 4.08 -10.88
N LEU A 12 -27.29 3.67 -11.61
CA LEU A 12 -28.50 4.47 -11.81
C LEU A 12 -29.25 4.68 -10.48
N ALA A 13 -29.40 3.64 -9.66
CA ALA A 13 -30.03 3.77 -8.34
C ALA A 13 -29.25 4.72 -7.41
N MET A 14 -27.91 4.68 -7.43
CA MET A 14 -27.08 5.61 -6.65
C MET A 14 -27.19 7.06 -7.11
N LEU A 15 -27.24 7.30 -8.43
CA LEU A 15 -27.40 8.64 -8.99
C LEU A 15 -28.78 9.22 -8.69
N GLU A 16 -29.84 8.40 -8.78
CA GLU A 16 -31.20 8.83 -8.45
C GLU A 16 -31.34 9.14 -6.95
N TRP A 17 -30.76 8.32 -6.08
CA TRP A 17 -30.75 8.57 -4.63
C TRP A 17 -30.03 9.88 -4.30
N ARG A 18 -28.88 10.14 -4.93
CA ARG A 18 -28.10 11.36 -4.73
C ARG A 18 -28.84 12.61 -5.22
N SER A 19 -29.60 12.48 -6.31
CA SER A 19 -30.42 13.58 -6.83
C SER A 19 -31.60 13.92 -5.92
N LYS A 20 -32.10 12.98 -5.11
CA LYS A 20 -33.17 13.21 -4.14
C LYS A 20 -32.71 13.88 -2.83
N GLN A 21 -31.40 14.05 -2.62
CA GLN A 21 -30.86 14.67 -1.39
C GLN A 21 -30.64 16.19 -1.46
N SER A 22 -30.85 16.85 -2.61
CA SER A 22 -30.52 18.29 -2.77
C SER A 22 -31.62 19.27 -2.35
N SER A 23 -32.74 18.80 -1.78
CA SER A 23 -33.82 19.68 -1.32
C SER A 23 -34.33 19.28 0.06
N SER A 24 -33.62 19.72 1.11
CA SER A 24 -34.17 20.23 2.38
C SER A 24 -33.13 20.15 3.49
N THR A 25 -32.77 21.31 4.03
CA THR A 25 -31.86 21.50 5.19
C THR A 25 -32.49 21.04 6.52
N ILE A 26 -33.49 20.13 6.50
CA ILE A 26 -34.23 19.68 7.69
C ILE A 26 -34.51 18.16 7.62
N GLN A 27 -33.48 17.34 7.43
CA GLN A 27 -33.60 15.87 7.54
C GLN A 27 -32.33 15.18 8.08
N VAL A 28 -31.41 15.90 8.73
CA VAL A 28 -30.18 15.26 9.28
C VAL A 28 -30.53 14.22 10.36
N SER A 29 -31.62 14.41 11.09
CA SER A 29 -32.09 13.47 12.13
C SER A 29 -32.69 12.17 11.57
N SER A 30 -33.28 12.22 10.36
CA SER A 30 -33.88 11.05 9.69
C SER A 30 -32.80 10.14 9.08
N CYS A 31 -31.77 10.73 8.48
CA CYS A 31 -30.65 9.98 7.90
C CYS A 31 -29.85 9.21 8.96
N ILE A 32 -29.68 9.76 10.17
CA ILE A 32 -28.97 9.08 11.27
C ILE A 32 -29.76 7.86 11.75
N ARG A 33 -31.10 7.95 11.84
CA ARG A 33 -31.94 6.79 12.21
C ARG A 33 -31.85 5.66 11.18
N SER A 34 -31.92 5.97 9.88
CA SER A 34 -31.79 4.95 8.84
C SER A 34 -30.42 4.27 8.83
N LEU A 35 -29.33 5.00 9.12
CA LEU A 35 -27.99 4.39 9.23
C LEU A 35 -27.89 3.46 10.45
N TYR A 36 -28.51 3.82 11.57
CA TYR A 36 -28.52 2.98 12.76
C TYR A 36 -29.33 1.70 12.56
N GLU A 37 -30.49 1.80 11.90
CA GLU A 37 -31.36 0.66 11.62
C GLU A 37 -30.72 -0.32 10.62
N TRP A 38 -30.02 0.20 9.61
CA TRP A 38 -29.24 -0.63 8.67
C TRP A 38 -28.06 -1.32 9.36
N SER A 39 -27.38 -0.63 10.28
CA SER A 39 -26.30 -1.22 11.09
C SER A 39 -26.79 -2.32 12.02
N GLN A 40 -28.00 -2.23 12.56
CA GLN A 40 -28.57 -3.30 13.40
C GLN A 40 -28.97 -4.50 12.57
N LYS A 41 -29.64 -4.28 11.43
CA LYS A 41 -30.00 -5.36 10.51
C LYS A 41 -28.80 -6.15 10.00
N ALA A 42 -27.66 -5.48 9.77
CA ALA A 42 -26.41 -6.15 9.39
C ALA A 42 -25.82 -7.02 10.52
N LYS A 43 -26.00 -6.65 11.79
CA LYS A 43 -25.56 -7.47 12.93
C LYS A 43 -26.42 -8.72 13.08
N ASP A 44 -27.73 -8.58 12.95
CA ASP A 44 -28.66 -9.73 13.02
C ASP A 44 -28.44 -10.71 11.86
N GLU A 45 -27.99 -10.22 10.70
CA GLU A 45 -27.65 -11.07 9.55
C GLU A 45 -26.34 -11.82 9.77
N ILE A 46 -25.35 -11.22 10.44
CA ILE A 46 -24.09 -11.90 10.82
C ILE A 46 -24.36 -13.01 11.85
N ASP A 47 -25.23 -12.77 12.84
CA ASP A 47 -25.59 -13.80 13.82
C ASP A 47 -26.39 -14.95 13.19
N LYS A 48 -27.17 -14.71 12.13
CA LYS A 48 -27.82 -15.78 11.35
C LYS A 48 -26.83 -16.69 10.59
N PHE A 49 -25.63 -16.20 10.27
CA PHE A 49 -24.55 -17.01 9.70
C PHE A 49 -23.56 -17.53 10.76
N GLY A 50 -23.76 -17.18 12.03
CA GLY A 50 -23.03 -17.69 13.20
C GLY A 50 -23.44 -19.10 13.64
N GLY A 51 -24.05 -19.89 12.76
CA GLY A 51 -24.19 -21.33 12.96
C GLY A 51 -22.79 -21.93 12.96
N ASP A 52 -22.37 -22.41 14.13
CA ASP A 52 -21.33 -23.36 14.52
C ASP A 52 -20.68 -24.15 13.38
N GLY A 53 -20.13 -23.38 12.45
CA GLY A 53 -19.26 -23.80 11.39
C GLY A 53 -18.00 -24.26 12.07
N GLN A 54 -18.06 -25.48 12.57
CA GLN A 54 -16.93 -26.36 12.78
C GLN A 54 -16.34 -26.54 11.37
N TYR A 55 -15.65 -25.51 10.88
CA TYR A 55 -14.75 -25.61 9.75
C TYR A 55 -13.72 -26.61 10.23
N HIS A 56 -13.98 -27.87 9.88
CA HIS A 56 -13.00 -28.91 9.85
C HIS A 56 -11.93 -28.38 8.90
N LEU A 57 -10.97 -27.66 9.47
CA LEU A 57 -9.71 -27.32 8.86
C LEU A 57 -9.09 -28.70 8.61
N LYS A 58 -9.42 -29.30 7.46
CA LYS A 58 -8.67 -30.43 6.91
C LYS A 58 -7.27 -29.86 6.84
N LYS A 59 -6.46 -30.22 7.83
CA LYS A 59 -5.03 -29.99 7.89
C LYS A 59 -4.52 -30.65 6.61
N ARG A 60 -4.48 -29.89 5.51
CA ARG A 60 -3.80 -30.28 4.29
C ARG A 60 -2.37 -30.45 4.76
N GLY A 61 -2.00 -31.71 4.96
CA GLY A 61 -0.70 -32.10 5.43
C GLY A 61 0.30 -31.33 4.60
N ARG A 62 1.09 -30.49 5.27
CA ARG A 62 2.28 -29.90 4.67
C ARG A 62 3.06 -31.10 4.11
N PRO A 63 3.26 -31.22 2.79
CA PRO A 63 4.10 -32.30 2.27
C PRO A 63 5.44 -32.14 2.97
N LYS A 64 5.85 -33.17 3.72
CA LYS A 64 7.20 -33.25 4.29
C LYS A 64 8.14 -33.21 3.09
N LYS A 65 8.71 -32.04 2.84
CA LYS A 65 9.77 -31.86 1.84
C LYS A 65 10.94 -32.67 2.38
N GLY A 66 11.08 -33.90 1.85
CA GLY A 66 12.23 -34.74 2.12
C GLY A 66 13.46 -33.96 1.71
N THR A 67 14.27 -33.60 2.69
CA THR A 67 15.64 -33.15 2.48
C THR A 67 16.42 -34.41 2.11
N ASP A 68 16.33 -34.81 0.84
CA ASP A 68 17.23 -35.83 0.31
C ASP A 68 18.56 -35.13 0.04
N HIS A 69 19.51 -35.36 0.95
CA HIS A 69 20.89 -34.93 0.82
C HIS A 69 21.56 -35.76 -0.26
N SER A 70 21.25 -35.46 -1.53
CA SER A 70 22.01 -35.96 -2.66
C SER A 70 23.39 -35.29 -2.63
N LYS A 71 24.36 -36.05 -2.12
CA LYS A 71 25.80 -35.78 -2.16
C LYS A 71 26.21 -35.51 -3.61
N ARG A 72 26.28 -34.24 -3.99
CA ARG A 72 26.99 -33.83 -5.21
C ARG A 72 28.45 -33.62 -4.81
N SER A 73 29.25 -34.64 -5.08
CA SER A 73 30.71 -34.57 -5.11
C SER A 73 31.13 -33.42 -6.05
N TYR A 74 31.88 -32.47 -5.50
CA TYR A 74 32.61 -31.47 -6.27
C TYR A 74 34.01 -32.05 -6.50
N GLU A 75 34.30 -32.47 -7.72
CA GLU A 75 35.67 -32.63 -8.18
C GLU A 75 36.19 -31.23 -8.58
N GLU A 76 37.01 -30.70 -7.69
CA GLU A 76 38.39 -30.27 -7.92
C GLU A 76 38.75 -29.49 -9.19
N ALA A 77 39.27 -28.28 -8.92
CA ALA A 77 40.32 -27.55 -9.64
C ALA A 77 40.08 -27.17 -11.11
N GLY A 78 39.61 -25.93 -11.29
CA GLY A 78 39.84 -25.16 -12.51
C GLY A 78 40.17 -23.72 -12.14
N ASP A 79 41.44 -23.45 -11.85
CA ASP A 79 42.03 -22.11 -11.85
C ASP A 79 41.74 -21.46 -13.21
N ARG A 80 40.84 -20.48 -13.23
CA ARG A 80 40.73 -19.53 -14.32
C ARG A 80 40.79 -18.15 -13.71
N ASP A 81 41.98 -17.57 -13.81
CA ASP A 81 42.24 -16.15 -13.65
C ASP A 81 41.34 -15.39 -14.62
N MET A 82 40.16 -15.00 -14.14
CA MET A 82 39.25 -14.11 -14.85
C MET A 82 39.62 -12.70 -14.38
N GLU A 83 40.46 -12.03 -15.17
CA GLU A 83 40.77 -10.61 -14.99
C GLU A 83 39.46 -9.83 -14.87
N SER A 84 39.24 -9.33 -13.65
CA SER A 84 38.08 -8.54 -13.27
C SER A 84 38.23 -7.15 -13.88
N GLU A 85 37.79 -7.00 -15.14
CA GLU A 85 37.54 -5.68 -15.71
C GLU A 85 36.51 -4.95 -14.85
N SER A 86 36.97 -3.81 -14.36
CA SER A 86 36.35 -2.88 -13.45
C SER A 86 35.14 -2.20 -14.08
N ASP A 87 33.96 -2.79 -13.91
CA ASP A 87 32.70 -2.06 -14.03
C ASP A 87 32.59 -1.05 -12.88
N SER A 88 33.02 0.18 -13.17
CA SER A 88 32.73 1.38 -12.37
C SER A 88 31.23 1.64 -12.34
N ILE A 89 30.51 0.86 -11.54
CA ILE A 89 29.10 1.12 -11.22
C ILE A 89 29.00 2.20 -10.14
N ASN A 90 29.12 3.45 -10.59
CA ASN A 90 28.53 4.66 -10.02
C ASN A 90 28.15 4.55 -8.53
N GLU A 91 29.18 4.68 -7.71
CA GLU A 91 29.11 4.91 -6.26
C GLU A 91 28.46 6.29 -6.06
N THR A 92 27.12 6.30 -6.13
CA THR A 92 26.32 7.50 -5.99
C THR A 92 26.00 7.68 -4.51
N CYS A 93 26.79 8.55 -3.88
CA CYS A 93 26.40 9.44 -2.78
C CYS A 93 25.52 8.83 -1.68
N ASP A 94 26.05 7.84 -0.96
CA ASP A 94 25.56 7.45 0.36
C ASP A 94 25.93 8.52 1.41
N THR A 95 25.14 9.58 1.53
CA THR A 95 24.91 10.25 2.83
C THR A 95 23.55 10.95 2.81
N PRO A 96 22.50 10.27 3.29
CA PRO A 96 21.59 10.94 4.22
C PRO A 96 21.12 10.00 5.35
N ASP A 97 21.35 10.42 6.60
CA ASP A 97 20.81 9.88 7.85
C ASP A 97 20.60 8.36 7.92
N SER A 98 21.66 7.66 8.37
CA SER A 98 21.82 6.21 8.57
C SER A 98 20.71 5.47 9.35
N ASN A 99 19.66 6.14 9.83
CA ASN A 99 18.61 5.52 10.65
C ASN A 99 17.22 5.55 10.03
N ASP A 100 17.08 6.01 8.79
CA ASP A 100 15.75 6.07 8.17
C ASP A 100 15.29 4.66 7.74
N PRO A 101 14.13 4.15 8.19
CA PRO A 101 13.68 2.77 7.92
C PRO A 101 13.45 2.44 6.43
N ILE A 102 13.42 3.46 5.57
CA ILE A 102 13.34 3.31 4.11
C ILE A 102 14.61 2.68 3.52
N SER A 103 15.75 2.78 4.22
CA SER A 103 17.03 2.19 3.83
C SER A 103 16.97 0.66 3.69
N ALA A 104 16.08 -0.01 4.44
CA ALA A 104 15.83 -1.45 4.41
C ALA A 104 15.19 -1.97 3.11
N LEU A 105 14.76 -1.07 2.21
CA LEU A 105 14.21 -1.43 0.91
C LEU A 105 15.33 -1.69 -0.12
N SER A 106 15.03 -2.52 -1.12
CA SER A 106 15.96 -2.78 -2.22
C SER A 106 16.25 -1.52 -3.04
N LYS A 107 17.42 -1.47 -3.71
CA LYS A 107 17.85 -0.34 -4.54
C LYS A 107 16.83 0.03 -5.61
N VAL A 108 16.27 -0.98 -6.30
CA VAL A 108 15.24 -0.80 -7.34
C VAL A 108 13.99 -0.12 -6.78
N THR A 109 13.54 -0.54 -5.58
CA THR A 109 12.39 0.07 -4.92
C THR A 109 12.68 1.51 -4.53
N LYS A 110 13.88 1.80 -4.00
CA LYS A 110 14.30 3.16 -3.65
C LYS A 110 14.32 4.09 -4.88
N GLN A 111 14.81 3.61 -6.03
CA GLN A 111 14.77 4.36 -7.29
C GLN A 111 13.34 4.69 -7.73
N PHE A 112 12.42 3.72 -7.64
CA PHE A 112 11.01 3.96 -7.93
C PHE A 112 10.42 5.04 -7.00
N LEU A 113 10.64 4.93 -5.69
CA LEU A 113 10.12 5.90 -4.71
C LEU A 113 10.70 7.30 -4.93
N PHE A 114 12.01 7.40 -5.20
CA PHE A 114 12.68 8.65 -5.51
C PHE A 114 12.11 9.32 -6.77
N SER A 115 11.82 8.54 -7.83
CA SER A 115 11.17 9.07 -9.04
C SER A 115 9.76 9.63 -8.80
N HIS A 116 9.13 9.31 -7.66
CA HIS A 116 7.83 9.84 -7.23
C HIS A 116 7.95 10.90 -6.13
N GLY A 117 9.16 11.37 -5.82
CA GLY A 117 9.42 12.36 -4.78
C GLY A 117 9.23 11.83 -3.35
N ILE A 118 9.21 10.51 -3.16
CA ILE A 118 9.12 9.87 -1.85
C ILE A 118 10.54 9.58 -1.37
N THR A 119 11.03 10.40 -0.46
CA THR A 119 12.37 10.30 0.11
C THR A 119 12.36 9.80 1.55
N SER A 120 11.25 9.95 2.26
CA SER A 120 11.11 9.56 3.67
C SER A 120 10.18 8.36 3.88
N SER A 121 10.48 7.59 4.93
CA SER A 121 9.65 6.48 5.41
C SER A 121 8.23 6.94 5.81
N GLU A 122 8.06 8.14 6.36
CA GLU A 122 6.74 8.71 6.71
C GLU A 122 5.88 8.97 5.46
N GLN A 123 6.48 9.56 4.42
CA GLN A 123 5.80 9.84 3.15
C GLN A 123 5.32 8.55 2.49
N LEU A 124 6.17 7.52 2.47
CA LEU A 124 5.80 6.20 1.95
C LEU A 124 4.60 5.63 2.71
N LEU A 125 4.64 5.63 4.04
CA LEU A 125 3.57 5.07 4.87
C LEU A 125 2.25 5.84 4.73
N SER A 126 2.32 7.16 4.61
CA SER A 126 1.18 8.06 4.45
C SER A 126 0.52 8.00 3.07
N THR A 127 1.28 7.66 2.02
CA THR A 127 0.76 7.65 0.65
C THR A 127 -0.19 6.47 0.42
N LYS A 128 -1.32 6.67 -0.27
CA LYS A 128 -2.27 5.59 -0.56
C LYS A 128 -1.64 4.49 -1.43
N THR A 129 -1.83 3.24 -1.02
CA THR A 129 -1.28 2.06 -1.71
C THR A 129 -1.78 1.94 -3.16
N SER A 130 -3.03 2.32 -3.43
CA SER A 130 -3.61 2.31 -4.78
C SER A 130 -2.84 3.18 -5.76
N VAL A 131 -2.54 4.43 -5.35
CA VAL A 131 -1.84 5.41 -6.18
C VAL A 131 -0.42 4.91 -6.50
N LEU A 132 0.28 4.37 -5.51
CA LEU A 132 1.62 3.81 -5.73
C LEU A 132 1.60 2.57 -6.61
N ALA A 133 0.60 1.70 -6.46
CA ALA A 133 0.49 0.48 -7.24
C ALA A 133 0.28 0.77 -8.73
N GLU A 134 -0.59 1.72 -9.08
CA GLU A 134 -0.80 2.16 -10.46
C GLU A 134 0.45 2.77 -11.08
N SER A 135 1.11 3.67 -10.33
CA SER A 135 2.35 4.30 -10.77
C SER A 135 3.50 3.31 -10.91
N TYR A 136 3.58 2.29 -10.05
CA TYR A 136 4.61 1.26 -10.10
C TYR A 136 4.52 0.39 -11.36
N VAL A 137 3.31 0.04 -11.79
CA VAL A 137 3.10 -0.70 -13.05
C VAL A 137 3.61 0.11 -14.24
N ARG A 138 3.26 1.41 -14.31
CA ARG A 138 3.73 2.31 -15.36
C ARG A 138 5.24 2.49 -15.34
N TRP A 139 5.83 2.62 -14.16
CA TRP A 139 7.27 2.74 -13.99
C TRP A 139 8.01 1.48 -14.45
N ARG A 140 7.53 0.28 -14.09
CA ARG A 140 8.11 -0.99 -14.56
C ARG A 140 8.08 -1.09 -16.09
N ALA A 141 6.96 -0.72 -16.71
CA ALA A 141 6.83 -0.71 -18.16
C ALA A 141 7.87 0.22 -18.83
N LYS A 142 8.08 1.41 -18.26
CA LYS A 142 9.12 2.35 -18.73
C LYS A 142 10.54 1.83 -18.57
N GLN A 143 10.79 1.01 -17.56
CA GLN A 143 12.10 0.38 -17.30
C GLN A 143 12.31 -0.92 -18.10
N GLY A 144 11.41 -1.28 -19.02
CA GLY A 144 11.49 -2.53 -19.78
C GLY A 144 11.32 -3.79 -18.93
N MET A 145 10.79 -3.65 -17.70
CA MET A 145 10.53 -4.78 -16.82
C MET A 145 9.15 -5.38 -17.10
N THR A 146 9.01 -6.70 -16.89
CA THR A 146 7.72 -7.38 -17.05
C THR A 146 6.65 -6.72 -16.18
N GLU A 147 5.52 -6.41 -16.81
CA GLU A 147 4.36 -5.83 -16.18
C GLU A 147 3.75 -6.80 -15.16
N LEU A 148 3.43 -6.30 -13.96
CA LEU A 148 2.76 -7.10 -12.95
C LEU A 148 1.27 -7.16 -13.25
N LYS A 149 0.74 -8.36 -13.53
CA LYS A 149 -0.68 -8.56 -13.77
C LYS A 149 -1.46 -8.66 -12.46
N GLY A 150 -2.69 -8.11 -12.44
CA GLY A 150 -3.63 -8.25 -11.33
C GLY A 150 -3.17 -7.54 -10.03
N GLN A 151 -3.25 -8.25 -8.90
CA GLN A 151 -2.96 -7.71 -7.57
C GLN A 151 -1.47 -7.65 -7.22
N GLY A 152 -0.57 -8.09 -8.13
CA GLY A 152 0.86 -8.18 -7.84
C GLY A 152 1.50 -6.83 -7.45
N SER A 153 1.06 -5.73 -8.07
CA SER A 153 1.54 -4.39 -7.74
C SER A 153 1.13 -3.96 -6.33
N TRP A 154 -0.12 -4.16 -5.95
CA TRP A 154 -0.65 -3.87 -4.61
C TRP A 154 0.07 -4.67 -3.52
N SER A 155 0.29 -5.96 -3.76
CA SER A 155 1.04 -6.84 -2.85
C SER A 155 2.48 -6.37 -2.67
N SER A 156 3.11 -5.90 -3.74
CA SER A 156 4.49 -5.38 -3.69
C SER A 156 4.57 -4.14 -2.79
N ILE A 157 3.72 -3.13 -3.03
CA ILE A 157 3.72 -1.89 -2.22
C ILE A 157 3.39 -2.19 -0.75
N SER A 158 2.42 -3.06 -0.50
CA SER A 158 2.03 -3.45 0.86
C SER A 158 3.17 -4.16 1.58
N GLY A 159 3.88 -5.05 0.87
CA GLY A 159 5.09 -5.70 1.37
C GLY A 159 6.18 -4.70 1.76
N TRP A 160 6.43 -3.69 0.93
CA TRP A 160 7.42 -2.66 1.23
C TRP A 160 7.06 -1.86 2.48
N LYS A 161 5.80 -1.46 2.65
CA LYS A 161 5.33 -0.79 3.86
C LYS A 161 5.48 -1.67 5.10
N ALA A 162 5.23 -2.97 4.97
CA ALA A 162 5.45 -3.91 6.06
C ALA A 162 6.94 -4.01 6.42
N THR A 163 7.84 -4.06 5.43
CA THR A 163 9.30 -4.03 5.65
C THR A 163 9.74 -2.76 6.38
N VAL A 164 9.28 -1.59 5.93
CA VAL A 164 9.60 -0.30 6.57
C VAL A 164 9.09 -0.24 8.02
N ARG A 165 7.87 -0.70 8.30
CA ARG A 165 7.36 -0.80 9.69
C ARG A 165 8.17 -1.80 10.53
N GLY A 166 8.62 -2.90 9.94
CA GLY A 166 9.51 -3.86 10.58
C GLY A 166 10.84 -3.24 10.99
N ALA A 167 11.49 -2.54 10.05
CA ALA A 167 12.72 -1.79 10.31
C ALA A 167 12.50 -0.70 11.37
N ALA A 168 11.41 0.08 11.27
CA ALA A 168 11.07 1.11 12.27
C ALA A 168 10.95 0.52 13.69
N ARG A 169 10.41 -0.69 13.83
CA ARG A 169 10.35 -1.39 15.12
C ARG A 169 11.73 -1.74 15.66
N ILE A 170 12.64 -2.19 14.79
CA ILE A 170 14.02 -2.53 15.16
C ILE A 170 14.78 -1.28 15.62
N HIS A 171 14.57 -0.14 14.95
CA HIS A 171 15.19 1.14 15.30
C HIS A 171 14.49 1.90 16.45
N GLY A 172 13.41 1.36 17.03
CA GLY A 172 12.66 2.02 18.12
C GLY A 172 11.85 3.26 17.69
N ILE A 173 11.58 3.42 16.38
CA ILE A 173 10.86 4.57 15.84
C ILE A 173 9.35 4.31 15.90
N HIS A 174 8.77 4.44 17.09
CA HIS A 174 7.37 4.05 17.35
C HIS A 174 6.32 4.92 16.66
N HIS A 175 6.61 6.20 16.38
CA HIS A 175 5.64 7.11 15.77
C HIS A 175 5.23 6.66 14.36
N LEU A 176 6.16 6.08 13.59
CA LEU A 176 5.89 5.55 12.25
C LEU A 176 4.93 4.34 12.24
N LEU A 177 4.81 3.63 13.37
CA LEU A 177 3.89 2.49 13.47
C LEU A 177 2.42 2.93 13.49
N GLN A 178 2.16 4.16 13.94
CA GLN A 178 0.82 4.73 14.06
C GLN A 178 0.36 5.42 12.76
N VAL A 179 1.27 5.71 11.84
CA VAL A 179 0.94 6.30 10.53
C VAL A 179 0.13 5.28 9.73
N GLY A 180 -1.16 5.56 9.56
CA GLY A 180 -2.10 4.74 8.80
C GLY A 180 -2.40 5.35 7.43
N PRO A 181 -2.96 4.58 6.48
CA PRO A 181 -3.35 5.10 5.17
C PRO A 181 -4.45 6.18 5.23
N ASN A 182 -5.11 6.38 6.38
CA ASN A 182 -6.14 7.39 6.59
C ASN A 182 -5.66 8.63 7.36
N THR A 183 -4.40 8.72 7.77
CA THR A 183 -3.93 9.86 8.57
C THR A 183 -3.72 11.13 7.75
N GLN A 184 -3.80 11.06 6.40
CA GLN A 184 -3.72 12.25 5.53
C GLN A 184 -4.79 13.31 5.84
N GLY A 185 -5.91 12.95 6.50
CA GLY A 185 -6.94 13.91 6.92
C GLY A 185 -6.60 14.74 8.15
N GLN A 186 -5.56 14.38 8.93
CA GLN A 186 -5.22 15.08 10.19
C GLN A 186 -3.97 15.97 10.11
N LEU A 187 -3.10 15.81 9.11
CA LEU A 187 -1.91 16.68 8.99
C LEU A 187 -2.19 17.99 8.24
N SER A 188 -3.24 18.04 7.42
CA SER A 188 -3.65 19.26 6.72
C SER A 188 -4.30 20.32 7.63
N SER A 189 -4.71 19.96 8.85
CA SER A 189 -5.25 20.93 9.82
C SER A 189 -4.18 21.66 10.63
N LEU A 190 -2.92 21.20 10.64
CA LEU A 190 -1.85 21.80 11.44
C LEU A 190 -1.00 22.85 10.69
N THR A 191 -1.10 22.95 9.36
CA THR A 191 -0.29 23.89 8.56
C THR A 191 -1.02 25.17 8.16
N THR A 192 -2.28 25.36 8.55
CA THR A 192 -3.05 26.57 8.16
C THR A 192 -2.85 27.77 9.10
N SER A 193 -2.19 27.63 10.26
CA SER A 193 -2.09 28.71 11.25
C SER A 193 -0.89 29.67 11.10
N VAL A 194 -0.01 29.52 10.11
CA VAL A 194 1.26 30.29 10.06
C VAL A 194 1.32 31.39 8.98
N ILE A 195 0.36 31.49 8.05
CA ILE A 195 0.46 32.43 6.91
C ILE A 195 -0.38 33.73 7.09
N GLN A 196 -1.07 33.94 8.21
CA GLN A 196 -2.01 35.06 8.33
C GLN A 196 -1.51 36.34 9.04
N SER A 197 -0.22 36.47 9.38
CA SER A 197 0.29 37.63 10.16
C SER A 197 1.13 38.66 9.41
N SER A 198 1.20 38.66 8.06
CA SER A 198 2.05 39.61 7.31
C SER A 198 1.28 40.64 6.45
N LYS A 199 0.05 41.02 6.82
CA LYS A 199 -0.75 41.98 6.02
C LYS A 199 -1.21 43.25 6.75
N TYR A 200 -0.66 43.58 7.91
CA TYR A 200 -0.95 44.87 8.57
C TYR A 200 0.33 45.55 9.03
N SER A 201 0.98 46.27 8.13
CA SER A 201 1.88 47.38 8.45
C SER A 201 1.86 48.34 7.27
N MET A 202 0.98 49.33 7.34
CA MET A 202 0.98 50.58 6.58
C MET A 202 0.74 51.72 7.55
#